data_AF-A0A420MZI4-F1
#
_entry.id   AF-A0A420MZI4-F1
#
_cell.length_a   1.000
_cell.length_b   1.000
_cell.length_c   1.000
_cell.angle_alpha   90.00
_cell.angle_beta   90.00
_cell.angle_gamma   90.00
#
_symmetry.space_group_name_H-M   'P 1'
#
loop_
_entity.id
_entity.type
_entity.pdbx_description
1 polymer ?
#
loop_
_entity_poly.entity_id
_entity_poly.type
_entity_poly.pdbx_seq_one_letter_code
_entity_poly.pdbx_strand_id
1 'polypeptide(L)'
;PANTARSYAAKQREWKAWCRTPRAAADGSLYSWPDGELVTPDKLAAWLKEDILLRRVAPPQKKPRARARARGKGKGKGKGKAVQLRQQLEQEQLEAAALAEAESLAEALEVPLVEAAELLADDREGYVPPTALAPAAADLSEGSLLTKGTIDAYIAAVVELWRLQVAHGNANTENPRGAAVRGFLEQRGRQRGKHDRASFKDRGTDGIQAGYSHDEWLRIQDLLLSGAAYMPQNLRTRVDLLFGHYYLLRGENRRKMELADLSLLDYPSSEGPTPCGCLATLLRDGKLNKTAKKEFMGALRHKDPLLCTQGALAQLFFWRWHVAGESPPSFRRRQDWYRIKVLVGRDREQELSYPTQLQETWRIFGAAGLVASKKTHLPRRVGAQDAETHGTSLAQISQAGRWNQSVLCQAYLTHLPRQFMRIVAGFSASPGDYFLARAANEPPYVLQKQLWPWIEEWEPRFEARARRQCWAEGGLDDDDLAADGFLKLMRRLRIVLLQDLAVLQPRYPSLPFFAYAPFNGSEWDEFAVAVRSDAAGATEPLSLLVQRA
;
A
#
# COMPACT_ATOMS: atom_id res chain seq x y z
N PRO A 1 -1.08 -9.18 -17.22
CA PRO A 1 -1.85 -9.13 -15.96
C PRO A 1 -3.34 -8.91 -16.23
N ALA A 2 -4.21 -9.68 -15.56
CA ALA A 2 -5.66 -9.64 -15.78
C ALA A 2 -6.24 -8.21 -15.69
N ASN A 3 -5.76 -7.40 -14.73
CA ASN A 3 -6.24 -6.01 -14.55
C ASN A 3 -5.84 -5.06 -15.69
N THR A 4 -4.72 -5.32 -16.38
CA THR A 4 -4.30 -4.54 -17.56
C THR A 4 -5.12 -4.94 -18.80
N ALA A 5 -5.44 -6.23 -18.95
CA ALA A 5 -6.30 -6.72 -20.03
C ALA A 5 -7.76 -6.23 -19.86
N ARG A 6 -8.30 -6.25 -18.64
CA ARG A 6 -9.66 -5.76 -18.31
C ARG A 6 -9.82 -4.24 -18.57
N SER A 7 -8.84 -3.42 -18.15
CA SER A 7 -8.88 -1.96 -18.39
C SER A 7 -8.79 -1.57 -19.87
N TYR A 8 -8.20 -2.42 -20.71
CA TYR A 8 -8.08 -2.18 -22.15
C TYR A 8 -9.35 -2.59 -22.89
N ALA A 9 -10.01 -3.67 -22.49
CA ALA A 9 -11.23 -4.15 -23.13
C ALA A 9 -12.34 -3.09 -23.20
N ALA A 10 -12.59 -2.34 -22.10
CA ALA A 10 -13.58 -1.26 -22.11
C ALA A 10 -13.22 -0.15 -23.13
N LYS A 11 -11.97 0.31 -23.12
CA LYS A 11 -11.49 1.36 -24.03
C LYS A 11 -11.44 0.91 -25.49
N GLN A 12 -11.19 -0.37 -25.73
CA GLN A 12 -11.27 -0.99 -27.05
C GLN A 12 -12.71 -1.11 -27.53
N ARG A 13 -13.68 -1.42 -26.65
CA ARG A 13 -15.11 -1.36 -27.01
C ARG A 13 -15.51 0.05 -27.42
N GLU A 14 -15.07 1.07 -26.68
CA GLU A 14 -15.31 2.47 -27.04
C GLU A 14 -14.69 2.85 -28.40
N TRP A 15 -13.45 2.42 -28.66
CA TRP A 15 -12.82 2.59 -29.97
C TRP A 15 -13.65 1.96 -31.09
N LYS A 16 -14.05 0.70 -30.92
CA LYS A 16 -14.86 -0.03 -31.91
C LYS A 16 -16.21 0.64 -32.14
N ALA A 17 -16.87 1.09 -31.08
CA ALA A 17 -18.11 1.84 -31.17
C ALA A 17 -17.91 3.14 -31.96
N TRP A 18 -16.88 3.93 -31.64
CA TRP A 18 -16.55 5.16 -32.35
C TRP A 18 -16.19 4.94 -33.83
N CYS A 19 -15.56 3.82 -34.17
CA CYS A 19 -15.30 3.43 -35.56
C CYS A 19 -16.58 3.11 -36.34
N ARG A 20 -17.60 2.55 -35.68
CA ARG A 20 -18.89 2.20 -36.28
C ARG A 20 -19.87 3.37 -36.35
N THR A 21 -19.64 4.45 -35.59
CA THR A 21 -20.48 5.66 -35.61
C THR A 21 -20.43 6.33 -36.99
N PRO A 22 -21.57 6.54 -37.66
CA PRO A 22 -21.64 7.26 -38.94
C PRO A 22 -21.16 8.70 -38.81
N ARG A 23 -20.44 9.20 -39.81
CA ARG A 23 -19.86 10.55 -39.84
C ARG A 23 -20.45 11.34 -40.99
N ALA A 24 -20.72 12.62 -40.77
CA ALA A 24 -21.09 13.52 -41.84
C ALA A 24 -19.82 14.05 -42.55
N ALA A 25 -19.74 13.83 -43.85
CA ALA A 25 -18.78 14.52 -44.71
C ALA A 25 -19.20 15.99 -44.91
N ALA A 26 -18.30 16.80 -45.47
CA ALA A 26 -18.55 18.24 -45.68
C ALA A 26 -19.74 18.54 -46.61
N ASP A 27 -20.14 17.56 -47.43
CA ASP A 27 -21.30 17.60 -48.31
C ASP A 27 -22.60 17.08 -47.65
N GLY A 28 -22.54 16.72 -46.36
CA GLY A 28 -23.67 16.17 -45.61
C GLY A 28 -23.91 14.67 -45.79
N SER A 29 -23.14 13.99 -46.63
CA SER A 29 -23.24 12.53 -46.79
C SER A 29 -22.71 11.79 -45.56
N LEU A 30 -23.35 10.68 -45.18
CA LEU A 30 -22.89 9.84 -44.09
C LEU A 30 -21.89 8.80 -44.60
N TYR A 31 -20.73 8.70 -43.96
CA TYR A 31 -19.73 7.69 -44.23
C TYR A 31 -19.26 6.99 -42.95
N SER A 32 -18.82 5.75 -43.09
CA SER A 32 -18.10 4.99 -42.06
C SER A 32 -16.64 4.82 -42.47
N TRP A 33 -15.77 4.50 -41.51
CA TRP A 33 -14.38 4.18 -41.83
C TRP A 33 -14.32 2.98 -42.79
N PRO A 34 -13.71 3.11 -43.99
CA PRO A 34 -13.71 2.03 -44.99
C PRO A 34 -13.04 0.74 -44.52
N ASP A 35 -12.09 0.89 -43.62
CA ASP A 35 -11.28 -0.15 -42.98
C ASP A 35 -11.80 -0.50 -41.56
N GLY A 36 -13.04 -0.09 -41.24
CA GLY A 36 -13.75 -0.45 -40.02
C GLY A 36 -12.96 -0.22 -38.74
N GLU A 37 -12.85 -1.26 -37.92
CA GLU A 37 -12.19 -1.25 -36.60
C GLU A 37 -10.67 -1.30 -36.67
N LEU A 38 -10.07 -1.43 -37.85
CA LEU A 38 -8.62 -1.48 -38.00
C LEU A 38 -7.98 -0.22 -37.41
N VAL A 39 -6.89 -0.38 -36.68
CA VAL A 39 -6.21 0.74 -36.06
C VAL A 39 -5.20 1.30 -37.05
N THR A 40 -5.31 2.60 -37.34
CA THR A 40 -4.34 3.35 -38.14
C THR A 40 -3.87 4.58 -37.35
N PRO A 41 -2.67 5.11 -37.63
CA PRO A 41 -2.18 6.34 -36.99
C PRO A 41 -3.17 7.50 -37.09
N ASP A 42 -3.76 7.70 -38.27
CA ASP A 42 -4.70 8.79 -38.52
C ASP A 42 -6.03 8.60 -37.79
N LYS A 43 -6.58 7.38 -37.76
CA LYS A 43 -7.81 7.10 -37.00
C LYS A 43 -7.59 7.29 -35.51
N LEU A 44 -6.44 6.89 -34.97
CA LEU A 44 -6.13 7.11 -33.55
C LEU A 44 -6.00 8.61 -33.26
N ALA A 45 -5.33 9.37 -34.13
CA ALA A 45 -5.24 10.81 -33.99
C ALA A 45 -6.63 11.49 -34.07
N ALA A 46 -7.49 11.07 -35.00
CA ALA A 46 -8.84 11.58 -35.14
C ALA A 46 -9.69 11.28 -33.91
N TRP A 47 -9.68 10.04 -33.40
CA TRP A 47 -10.41 9.68 -32.18
C TRP A 47 -9.99 10.48 -30.96
N LEU A 48 -8.68 10.70 -30.81
CA LEU A 48 -8.18 11.55 -29.75
C LEU A 48 -8.71 12.98 -29.89
N LYS A 49 -8.62 13.57 -31.09
CA LYS A 49 -9.01 14.96 -31.36
C LYS A 49 -10.51 15.20 -31.20
N GLU A 50 -11.34 14.29 -31.69
CA GLU A 50 -12.78 14.46 -31.81
C GLU A 50 -13.56 14.01 -30.58
N ASP A 51 -12.99 13.11 -29.76
CA ASP A 51 -13.68 12.54 -28.61
C ASP A 51 -12.83 12.66 -27.34
N ILE A 52 -11.78 11.86 -27.22
CA ILE A 52 -11.07 11.65 -25.95
C ILE A 52 -10.51 12.96 -25.36
N LEU A 53 -10.02 13.88 -26.19
CA LEU A 53 -9.49 15.18 -25.76
C LEU A 53 -10.60 16.18 -25.36
N LEU A 54 -11.84 15.97 -25.77
CA LEU A 54 -12.96 16.83 -25.43
C LEU A 54 -13.66 16.40 -24.13
N ARG A 55 -13.47 15.14 -23.71
CA ARG A 55 -14.10 14.58 -22.50
C ARG A 55 -13.69 15.31 -21.22
N ARG A 56 -14.69 15.54 -20.36
CA ARG A 56 -14.56 16.19 -19.05
C ARG A 56 -15.04 15.25 -17.93
N VAL A 57 -14.39 15.36 -16.78
CA VAL A 57 -14.76 14.72 -15.52
C VAL A 57 -15.47 15.74 -14.66
N ALA A 58 -16.68 15.41 -14.20
CA ALA A 58 -17.47 16.28 -13.32
C ALA A 58 -16.69 16.63 -12.04
N PRO A 59 -16.83 17.87 -11.51
CA PRO A 59 -16.21 18.23 -10.25
C PRO A 59 -16.80 17.40 -9.09
N PRO A 60 -15.98 16.95 -8.12
CA PRO A 60 -16.52 16.29 -6.92
C PRO A 60 -17.38 17.30 -6.15
N GLN A 61 -18.66 16.98 -5.92
CA GLN A 61 -19.56 17.84 -5.15
C GLN A 61 -18.99 18.08 -3.74
N LYS A 62 -18.62 19.33 -3.44
CA LYS A 62 -18.25 19.74 -2.08
C LYS A 62 -19.50 19.70 -1.22
N LYS A 63 -19.62 18.70 -0.32
CA LYS A 63 -20.61 18.77 0.77
C LYS A 63 -20.39 20.09 1.53
N PRO A 64 -21.42 20.93 1.73
CA PRO A 64 -21.25 22.20 2.40
C PRO A 64 -20.71 21.98 3.81
N ARG A 65 -19.56 22.60 4.12
CA ARG A 65 -19.02 22.68 5.48
C ARG A 65 -20.06 23.40 6.34
N ALA A 66 -20.68 22.69 7.28
CA ALA A 66 -21.44 23.31 8.34
C ALA A 66 -20.51 24.27 9.10
N ARG A 67 -20.67 25.57 8.87
CA ARG A 67 -20.02 26.60 9.68
C ARG A 67 -20.48 26.39 11.12
N ALA A 68 -19.56 26.00 12.00
CA ALA A 68 -19.77 26.03 13.43
C ALA A 68 -20.06 27.49 13.84
N ARG A 69 -21.34 27.83 14.01
CA ARG A 69 -21.74 29.02 14.75
C ARG A 69 -21.83 28.66 16.23
N ALA A 70 -21.20 29.50 17.02
CA ALA A 70 -21.05 29.40 18.46
C ALA A 70 -22.39 29.27 19.20
N ARG A 71 -22.34 28.47 20.26
CA ARG A 71 -23.15 28.45 21.50
C ARG A 71 -24.52 29.14 21.48
N GLY A 72 -25.56 28.31 21.60
CA GLY A 72 -26.85 28.67 22.21
C GLY A 72 -27.47 27.43 22.84
N LYS A 73 -27.58 27.40 24.18
CA LYS A 73 -28.26 26.33 24.94
C LYS A 73 -29.73 26.25 24.50
N GLY A 74 -30.19 25.07 24.06
CA GLY A 74 -31.61 24.83 23.78
C GLY A 74 -31.90 23.33 23.68
N LYS A 75 -32.70 22.81 24.61
CA LYS A 75 -33.18 21.42 24.69
C LYS A 75 -33.84 20.98 23.37
N GLY A 76 -33.52 19.79 22.89
CA GLY A 76 -34.15 19.20 21.68
C GLY A 76 -33.94 17.69 21.57
N LYS A 77 -34.48 16.91 22.52
CA LYS A 77 -34.63 15.46 22.40
C LYS A 77 -35.64 15.16 21.27
N GLY A 78 -35.17 15.07 20.04
CA GLY A 78 -36.02 14.77 18.87
C GLY A 78 -35.28 14.74 17.53
N LYS A 79 -34.16 15.45 17.40
CA LYS A 79 -33.40 15.53 16.13
C LYS A 79 -32.51 14.31 15.84
N GLY A 80 -32.14 13.51 16.84
CA GLY A 80 -31.26 12.35 16.65
C GLY A 80 -31.92 11.19 15.88
N LYS A 81 -33.17 10.86 16.21
CA LYS A 81 -33.89 9.75 15.57
C LYS A 81 -34.25 10.03 14.11
N ALA A 82 -34.62 11.26 13.78
CA ALA A 82 -34.95 11.63 12.39
C ALA A 82 -33.72 11.63 11.47
N VAL A 83 -32.53 11.98 11.99
CA VAL A 83 -31.28 11.92 11.23
C VAL A 83 -30.82 10.47 11.04
N GLN A 84 -30.96 9.62 12.05
CA GLN A 84 -30.64 8.19 11.95
C GLN A 84 -31.57 7.46 10.97
N LEU A 85 -32.88 7.72 11.03
CA LEU A 85 -33.85 7.11 10.12
C LEU A 85 -33.60 7.53 8.67
N ARG A 86 -33.21 8.79 8.45
CA ARG A 86 -32.89 9.30 7.11
C ARG A 86 -31.58 8.71 6.55
N GLN A 87 -30.59 8.48 7.42
CA GLN A 87 -29.35 7.81 7.04
C GLN A 87 -29.57 6.31 6.75
N GLN A 88 -30.44 5.64 7.50
CA GLN A 88 -30.83 4.26 7.21
C GLN A 88 -31.58 4.15 5.89
N LEU A 89 -32.58 5.01 5.64
CA LEU A 89 -33.31 5.05 4.36
C LEU A 89 -32.40 5.39 3.16
N GLU A 90 -31.44 6.31 3.33
CA GLU A 90 -30.46 6.61 2.28
C GLU A 90 -29.51 5.43 2.03
N GLN A 91 -29.10 4.72 3.07
CA GLN A 91 -28.24 3.53 2.97
C GLN A 91 -28.98 2.37 2.29
N GLU A 92 -30.24 2.11 2.66
CA GLU A 92 -31.08 1.09 2.05
C GLU A 92 -31.39 1.38 0.58
N GLN A 93 -31.61 2.65 0.22
CA GLN A 93 -31.80 3.06 -1.18
C GLN A 93 -30.52 2.92 -2.02
N LEU A 94 -29.35 3.20 -1.42
CA LEU A 94 -28.05 3.01 -2.08
C LEU A 94 -27.73 1.52 -2.28
N GLU A 95 -28.06 0.68 -1.31
CA GLU A 95 -27.88 -0.77 -1.40
C GLU A 95 -28.84 -1.40 -2.40
N ALA A 96 -30.10 -0.98 -2.44
CA ALA A 96 -31.07 -1.43 -3.43
C ALA A 96 -30.70 -1.01 -4.86
N ALA A 97 -30.19 0.21 -5.05
CA ALA A 97 -29.75 0.68 -6.37
C ALA A 97 -28.47 -0.04 -6.83
N ALA A 98 -27.53 -0.31 -5.92
CA ALA A 98 -26.31 -1.07 -6.23
C ALA A 98 -26.62 -2.53 -6.55
N LEU A 99 -27.61 -3.13 -5.88
CA LEU A 99 -28.07 -4.48 -6.15
C LEU A 99 -28.74 -4.59 -7.52
N ALA A 100 -29.64 -3.66 -7.86
CA ALA A 100 -30.30 -3.64 -9.17
C ALA A 100 -29.31 -3.43 -10.34
N GLU A 101 -28.26 -2.62 -10.12
CA GLU A 101 -27.19 -2.43 -11.09
C GLU A 101 -26.33 -3.69 -11.26
N ALA A 102 -26.03 -4.39 -10.17
CA ALA A 102 -25.32 -5.67 -10.20
C ALA A 102 -26.17 -6.77 -10.87
N GLU A 103 -27.48 -6.79 -10.65
CA GLU A 103 -28.42 -7.74 -11.27
C GLU A 103 -28.52 -7.51 -12.78
N SER A 104 -28.64 -6.26 -13.22
CA SER A 104 -28.63 -5.92 -14.65
C SER A 104 -27.31 -6.27 -15.33
N LEU A 105 -26.18 -6.07 -14.65
CA LEU A 105 -24.86 -6.43 -15.18
C LEU A 105 -24.63 -7.95 -15.21
N ALA A 106 -25.12 -8.68 -14.20
CA ALA A 106 -25.07 -10.14 -14.13
C ALA A 106 -25.87 -10.78 -15.28
N GLU A 107 -27.06 -10.25 -15.56
CA GLU A 107 -27.91 -10.70 -16.67
C GLU A 107 -27.28 -10.37 -18.03
N ALA A 108 -26.73 -9.17 -18.22
CA ALA A 108 -26.12 -8.76 -19.47
C ALA A 108 -24.81 -9.49 -19.81
N LEU A 109 -24.12 -10.04 -18.81
CA LEU A 109 -22.84 -10.73 -18.95
C LEU A 109 -22.93 -12.25 -18.71
N GLU A 110 -24.12 -12.77 -18.37
CA GLU A 110 -24.36 -14.16 -17.98
C GLU A 110 -23.40 -14.67 -16.88
N VAL A 111 -23.09 -13.83 -15.89
CA VAL A 111 -22.20 -14.16 -14.75
C VAL A 111 -22.95 -14.13 -13.43
N PRO A 112 -22.49 -14.84 -12.38
CA PRO A 112 -23.12 -14.79 -11.07
C PRO A 112 -23.16 -13.37 -10.50
N LEU A 113 -24.26 -13.01 -9.82
CA LEU A 113 -24.50 -11.68 -9.25
C LEU A 113 -23.36 -11.16 -8.37
N VAL A 114 -22.71 -12.06 -7.61
CA VAL A 114 -21.57 -11.73 -6.75
C VAL A 114 -20.36 -11.27 -7.58
N GLU A 115 -20.12 -11.90 -8.73
CA GLU A 115 -19.04 -11.54 -9.64
C GLU A 115 -19.33 -10.20 -10.35
N ALA A 116 -20.59 -9.95 -10.74
CA ALA A 116 -21.02 -8.66 -11.28
C ALA A 116 -20.88 -7.50 -10.28
N ALA A 117 -21.20 -7.74 -8.99
CA ALA A 117 -21.03 -6.76 -7.93
C ALA A 117 -19.55 -6.42 -7.66
N GLU A 118 -18.66 -7.41 -7.73
CA GLU A 118 -17.20 -7.20 -7.61
C GLU A 118 -16.62 -6.46 -8.82
N LEU A 119 -17.11 -6.75 -10.04
CA LEU A 119 -16.74 -6.02 -11.27
C LEU A 119 -17.11 -4.53 -11.20
N LEU A 120 -18.30 -4.20 -10.66
CA LEU A 120 -18.72 -2.82 -10.43
C LEU A 120 -17.90 -2.10 -9.34
N ALA A 121 -17.36 -2.83 -8.38
CA ALA A 121 -16.50 -2.28 -7.34
C ALA A 121 -15.07 -1.98 -7.85
N ASP A 122 -14.56 -2.78 -8.77
CA ASP A 122 -13.23 -2.61 -9.40
C ASP A 122 -13.21 -1.42 -10.40
N ASP A 123 -14.29 -1.19 -11.13
CA ASP A 123 -14.43 -0.02 -12.03
C ASP A 123 -14.48 1.33 -11.30
N ARG A 124 -14.60 1.31 -9.96
CA ARG A 124 -14.60 2.51 -9.09
C ARG A 124 -13.20 2.95 -8.65
N GLU A 125 -12.11 2.33 -9.11
CA GLU A 125 -10.74 2.85 -8.93
C GLU A 125 -10.52 4.13 -9.78
N GLY A 126 -10.95 5.28 -9.23
CA GLY A 126 -10.70 6.61 -9.79
C GLY A 126 -11.82 7.19 -10.68
N TYR A 127 -12.98 6.54 -10.73
CA TYR A 127 -14.18 7.02 -11.42
C TYR A 127 -15.29 7.36 -10.41
N VAL A 128 -15.87 8.56 -10.54
CA VAL A 128 -17.14 8.92 -9.89
C VAL A 128 -18.20 8.86 -11.00
N PRO A 129 -19.18 7.93 -10.95
CA PRO A 129 -20.23 7.86 -11.94
C PRO A 129 -21.17 9.07 -11.84
N PRO A 130 -21.53 9.72 -12.95
CA PRO A 130 -22.64 10.66 -12.98
C PRO A 130 -23.96 9.87 -13.15
N THR A 131 -24.41 9.18 -12.09
CA THR A 131 -25.75 8.57 -12.07
C THR A 131 -26.55 8.86 -10.81
N ALA A 132 -25.99 9.59 -9.84
CA ALA A 132 -26.84 10.38 -8.97
C ALA A 132 -27.09 11.72 -9.69
N LEU A 133 -28.32 11.91 -10.17
CA LEU A 133 -28.92 13.15 -10.70
C LEU A 133 -29.09 13.18 -12.23
N ALA A 134 -30.25 12.73 -12.69
CA ALA A 134 -30.92 13.34 -13.85
C ALA A 134 -31.72 14.58 -13.37
N PRO A 135 -32.08 15.53 -14.25
CA PRO A 135 -31.29 16.71 -14.51
C PRO A 135 -31.91 17.96 -13.87
N ALA A 136 -31.06 18.89 -13.45
CA ALA A 136 -31.37 20.30 -13.60
C ALA A 136 -30.42 20.82 -14.68
N ALA A 137 -30.97 21.41 -15.72
CA ALA A 137 -30.21 22.06 -16.78
C ALA A 137 -29.19 23.02 -16.17
N ALA A 138 -27.93 22.61 -16.15
CA ALA A 138 -26.81 23.40 -15.72
C ALA A 138 -25.78 23.36 -16.84
N ASP A 139 -25.28 24.54 -17.19
CA ASP A 139 -24.43 24.81 -18.34
C ASP A 139 -23.33 23.74 -18.55
N LEU A 140 -23.20 23.30 -19.80
CA LEU A 140 -22.24 22.32 -20.32
C LEU A 140 -20.74 22.72 -20.17
N SER A 141 -20.40 23.66 -19.27
CA SER A 141 -19.05 24.18 -19.07
C SER A 141 -18.30 23.69 -17.82
N GLU A 142 -18.95 22.98 -16.88
CA GLU A 142 -18.31 22.61 -15.60
C GLU A 142 -17.74 21.18 -15.59
N GLY A 143 -16.42 21.05 -15.73
CA GLY A 143 -15.70 19.77 -15.55
C GLY A 143 -14.24 19.84 -15.95
N SER A 144 -13.38 19.06 -15.29
CA SER A 144 -11.94 19.01 -15.58
C SER A 144 -11.65 18.06 -16.75
N LEU A 145 -10.83 18.48 -17.70
CA LEU A 145 -10.48 17.64 -18.86
C LEU A 145 -9.66 16.41 -18.42
N LEU A 146 -9.77 15.32 -19.19
CA LEU A 146 -9.01 14.09 -18.93
C LEU A 146 -7.51 14.36 -18.78
N THR A 147 -6.88 13.63 -17.84
CA THR A 147 -5.44 13.78 -17.58
C THR A 147 -4.62 13.14 -18.71
N LYS A 148 -3.38 13.61 -18.91
CA LYS A 148 -2.44 12.97 -19.87
C LYS A 148 -2.33 11.46 -19.62
N GLY A 149 -2.24 11.03 -18.36
CA GLY A 149 -2.13 9.61 -18.00
C GLY A 149 -3.38 8.81 -18.36
N THR A 150 -4.57 9.39 -18.18
CA THR A 150 -5.83 8.77 -18.59
C THR A 150 -5.88 8.61 -20.12
N ILE A 151 -5.49 9.65 -20.86
CA ILE A 151 -5.43 9.61 -22.34
C ILE A 151 -4.39 8.59 -22.81
N ASP A 152 -3.22 8.52 -22.17
CA ASP A 152 -2.19 7.51 -22.45
C ASP A 152 -2.71 6.08 -22.24
N ALA A 153 -3.66 5.86 -21.32
CA ALA A 153 -4.30 4.55 -21.14
C ALA A 153 -5.23 4.17 -22.30
N TYR A 154 -5.98 5.12 -22.86
CA TYR A 154 -6.77 4.91 -24.09
C TYR A 154 -5.87 4.61 -25.29
N ILE A 155 -4.79 5.37 -25.44
CA ILE A 155 -3.79 5.13 -26.49
C ILE A 155 -3.17 3.74 -26.33
N ALA A 156 -2.78 3.36 -25.11
CA ALA A 156 -2.15 2.07 -24.88
C ALA A 156 -3.10 0.89 -25.14
N ALA A 157 -4.40 1.05 -24.84
CA ALA A 157 -5.43 0.06 -25.15
C ALA A 157 -5.60 -0.12 -26.67
N VAL A 158 -5.64 0.99 -27.43
CA VAL A 158 -5.77 0.93 -28.90
C VAL A 158 -4.49 0.46 -29.59
N VAL A 159 -3.31 0.81 -29.06
CA VAL A 159 -2.03 0.28 -29.55
C VAL A 159 -1.92 -1.23 -29.29
N GLU A 160 -2.49 -1.73 -28.19
CA GLU A 160 -2.57 -3.18 -27.94
C GLU A 160 -3.51 -3.86 -28.95
N LEU A 161 -4.69 -3.28 -29.22
CA LEU A 161 -5.60 -3.76 -30.27
C LEU A 161 -4.93 -3.79 -31.65
N TRP A 162 -4.15 -2.76 -31.99
CA TRP A 162 -3.36 -2.75 -33.23
C TRP A 162 -2.35 -3.90 -33.30
N ARG A 163 -1.63 -4.20 -32.21
CA ARG A 163 -0.70 -5.33 -32.17
C ARG A 163 -1.41 -6.65 -32.42
N LEU A 164 -2.60 -6.84 -31.85
CA LEU A 164 -3.43 -8.01 -32.11
C LEU A 164 -3.85 -8.08 -33.59
N GLN A 165 -4.29 -6.96 -34.18
CA GLN A 165 -4.67 -6.91 -35.60
C GLN A 165 -3.50 -7.23 -36.53
N VAL A 166 -2.30 -6.71 -36.26
CA VAL A 166 -1.07 -7.04 -37.03
C VAL A 166 -0.73 -8.53 -36.89
N ALA A 167 -0.82 -9.09 -35.68
CA ALA A 167 -0.60 -10.52 -35.46
C ALA A 167 -1.61 -11.39 -36.23
N HIS A 168 -2.82 -10.88 -36.49
CA HIS A 168 -3.87 -11.52 -37.30
C HIS A 168 -3.80 -11.17 -38.79
N GLY A 169 -2.70 -10.61 -39.29
CA GLY A 169 -2.47 -10.40 -40.72
C GLY A 169 -2.86 -9.02 -41.27
N ASN A 170 -3.11 -8.02 -40.41
CA ASN A 170 -3.26 -6.64 -40.87
C ASN A 170 -1.95 -6.12 -41.51
N ALA A 171 -2.03 -5.66 -42.76
CA ALA A 171 -0.89 -5.16 -43.53
C ALA A 171 -0.34 -3.81 -43.02
N ASN A 172 -1.09 -3.07 -42.21
CA ASN A 172 -0.63 -1.80 -41.65
C ASN A 172 0.29 -2.01 -40.43
N THR A 173 1.60 -1.99 -40.69
CA THR A 173 2.66 -2.12 -39.67
C THR A 173 3.16 -0.79 -39.12
N GLU A 174 2.55 0.34 -39.51
CA GLU A 174 2.91 1.65 -38.97
C GLU A 174 2.43 1.80 -37.53
N ASN A 175 3.32 2.27 -36.64
CA ASN A 175 2.99 2.43 -35.23
C ASN A 175 1.92 3.53 -35.03
N PRO A 176 0.73 3.20 -34.49
CA PRO A 176 -0.36 4.17 -34.32
C PRO A 176 0.01 5.35 -33.43
N ARG A 177 1.02 5.21 -32.57
CA ARG A 177 1.52 6.30 -31.71
C ARG A 177 2.48 7.23 -32.49
N GLY A 178 1.99 7.79 -33.57
CA GLY A 178 2.70 8.70 -34.47
C GLY A 178 2.93 10.11 -33.90
N ALA A 179 3.45 11.00 -34.75
CA ALA A 179 3.79 12.38 -34.36
C ALA A 179 2.57 13.19 -33.86
N ALA A 180 1.41 13.02 -34.49
CA ALA A 180 0.17 13.70 -34.10
C ALA A 180 -0.28 13.34 -32.67
N VAL A 181 -0.28 12.04 -32.34
CA VAL A 181 -0.62 11.55 -30.98
C VAL A 181 0.35 12.10 -29.94
N ARG A 182 1.65 12.16 -30.25
CA ARG A 182 2.66 12.78 -29.37
C ARG A 182 2.40 14.28 -29.18
N GLY A 183 2.12 15.00 -30.27
CA GLY A 183 1.78 16.42 -30.25
C GLY A 183 0.55 16.72 -29.37
N PHE A 184 -0.50 15.90 -29.45
CA PHE A 184 -1.68 16.06 -28.59
C PHE A 184 -1.38 15.83 -27.11
N LEU A 185 -0.55 14.84 -26.77
CA LEU A 185 -0.14 14.58 -25.39
C LEU A 185 0.71 15.72 -24.81
N GLU A 186 1.60 16.31 -25.61
CA GLU A 186 2.37 17.50 -25.23
C GLU A 186 1.48 18.71 -25.03
N GLN A 187 0.57 18.97 -25.98
CA GLN A 187 -0.39 20.06 -25.89
C GLN A 187 -1.26 19.94 -24.65
N ARG A 188 -1.75 18.72 -24.34
CA ARG A 188 -2.51 18.44 -23.11
C ARG A 188 -1.69 18.75 -21.85
N GLY A 189 -0.41 18.38 -21.85
CA GLY A 189 0.52 18.72 -20.78
C GLY A 189 0.64 20.24 -20.58
N ARG A 190 0.80 21.01 -21.66
CA ARG A 190 0.88 22.48 -21.63
C ARG A 190 -0.44 23.13 -21.21
N GLN A 191 -1.58 22.61 -21.67
CA GLN A 191 -2.91 23.09 -21.30
C GLN A 191 -3.22 22.90 -19.81
N ARG A 192 -2.70 21.82 -19.20
CA ARG A 192 -2.85 21.58 -17.75
C ARG A 192 -2.31 22.75 -16.92
N GLY A 193 -1.12 23.26 -17.25
CA GLY A 193 -0.54 24.40 -16.55
C GLY A 193 -1.35 25.68 -16.70
N LYS A 194 -1.86 25.95 -17.91
CA LYS A 194 -2.75 27.10 -18.17
C LYS A 194 -4.08 26.97 -17.39
N HIS A 195 -4.67 25.78 -17.39
CA HIS A 195 -5.90 25.49 -16.66
C HIS A 195 -5.71 25.57 -15.15
N ASP A 196 -4.64 24.97 -14.59
CA ASP A 196 -4.34 25.03 -13.15
C ASP A 196 -4.14 26.48 -12.69
N ARG A 197 -3.52 27.32 -13.54
CA ARG A 197 -3.40 28.78 -13.30
C ARG A 197 -4.77 29.49 -13.37
N ALA A 198 -5.58 29.20 -14.38
CA ALA A 198 -6.89 29.84 -14.57
C ALA A 198 -7.93 29.43 -13.53
N SER A 199 -7.85 28.18 -13.05
CA SER A 199 -8.72 27.64 -11.98
C SER A 199 -8.24 27.97 -10.57
N PHE A 200 -7.21 28.81 -10.43
CA PHE A 200 -6.59 29.17 -9.16
C PHE A 200 -6.28 27.94 -8.28
N LYS A 201 -5.87 26.85 -8.92
CA LYS A 201 -5.49 25.63 -8.19
C LYS A 201 -4.36 25.99 -7.23
N ASP A 202 -4.54 25.60 -5.97
CA ASP A 202 -3.55 25.85 -4.93
C ASP A 202 -2.19 25.28 -5.36
N ARG A 203 -1.20 26.17 -5.43
CA ARG A 203 0.16 25.85 -5.85
C ARG A 203 0.96 25.14 -4.76
N GLY A 204 0.52 25.25 -3.50
CA GLY A 204 1.07 24.47 -2.39
C GLY A 204 0.62 23.01 -2.41
N THR A 205 -0.54 22.73 -2.99
CA THR A 205 -1.01 21.35 -3.22
C THR A 205 -0.02 20.59 -4.11
N ASP A 206 0.44 19.43 -3.65
CA ASP A 206 1.52 18.63 -4.24
C ASP A 206 2.92 19.31 -4.28
N GLY A 207 3.09 20.53 -3.74
CA GLY A 207 4.34 21.29 -3.69
C GLY A 207 5.40 20.76 -2.70
N ILE A 208 6.45 21.54 -2.44
CA ILE A 208 7.55 21.17 -1.52
C ILE A 208 7.04 20.93 -0.09
N GLN A 209 6.06 21.72 0.34
CA GLN A 209 5.42 21.62 1.65
C GLN A 209 4.30 20.55 1.69
N ALA A 210 4.05 19.83 0.59
CA ALA A 210 3.03 18.79 0.58
C ALA A 210 3.58 17.49 1.16
N GLY A 211 2.98 17.01 2.25
CA GLY A 211 3.49 15.86 2.99
C GLY A 211 2.98 15.85 4.42
N TYR A 212 3.79 15.25 5.29
CA TYR A 212 3.69 15.39 6.72
C TYR A 212 5.08 15.67 7.28
N SER A 213 5.17 16.49 8.33
CA SER A 213 6.39 16.67 9.11
C SER A 213 6.71 15.42 9.96
N HIS A 214 7.89 15.39 10.57
CA HIS A 214 8.25 14.34 11.52
C HIS A 214 7.28 14.28 12.71
N ASP A 215 6.88 15.43 13.27
CA ASP A 215 5.91 15.48 14.37
C ASP A 215 4.53 15.00 13.95
N GLU A 216 4.10 15.31 12.72
CA GLU A 216 2.85 14.80 12.15
C GLU A 216 2.91 13.29 11.95
N TRP A 217 4.06 12.76 11.50
CA TRP A 217 4.28 11.33 11.38
C TRP A 217 4.19 10.63 12.74
N LEU A 218 4.86 11.16 13.76
CA LEU A 218 4.76 10.66 15.13
C LEU A 218 3.32 10.68 15.64
N ARG A 219 2.57 11.78 15.40
CA ARG A 219 1.15 11.87 15.76
C ARG A 219 0.30 10.81 15.06
N ILE A 220 0.54 10.52 13.78
CA ILE A 220 -0.16 9.44 13.07
C ILE A 220 0.10 8.10 13.78
N GLN A 221 1.36 7.78 14.09
CA GLN A 221 1.72 6.51 14.70
C GLN A 221 1.18 6.38 16.14
N ASP A 222 1.21 7.47 16.90
CA ASP A 222 0.64 7.58 18.25
C ASP A 222 -0.88 7.36 18.24
N LEU A 223 -1.61 8.01 17.33
CA LEU A 223 -3.06 7.83 17.19
C LEU A 223 -3.43 6.40 16.79
N LEU A 224 -2.65 5.77 15.91
CA LEU A 224 -2.86 4.38 15.52
C LEU A 224 -2.66 3.44 16.70
N LEU A 225 -1.53 3.56 17.41
CA LEU A 225 -1.20 2.67 18.51
C LEU A 225 -2.15 2.88 19.70
N SER A 226 -2.37 4.12 20.14
CA SER A 226 -3.33 4.45 21.22
C SER A 226 -4.74 3.97 20.90
N GLY A 227 -5.18 4.12 19.65
CA GLY A 227 -6.50 3.70 19.22
C GLY A 227 -6.66 2.18 19.04
N ALA A 228 -5.58 1.40 19.07
CA ALA A 228 -5.62 -0.04 18.80
C ALA A 228 -6.45 -0.83 19.82
N ALA A 229 -6.62 -0.31 21.04
CA ALA A 229 -7.49 -0.91 22.06
C ALA A 229 -8.97 -0.96 21.64
N TYR A 230 -9.42 0.03 20.86
CA TYR A 230 -10.82 0.15 20.43
C TYR A 230 -11.01 -0.17 18.94
N MET A 231 -9.95 -0.02 18.14
CA MET A 231 -9.94 -0.24 16.70
C MET A 231 -8.71 -1.08 16.33
N PRO A 232 -8.78 -2.42 16.46
CA PRO A 232 -7.64 -3.29 16.18
C PRO A 232 -7.09 -3.19 14.76
N GLN A 233 -7.92 -2.80 13.79
CA GLN A 233 -7.48 -2.52 12.42
C GLN A 233 -6.41 -1.41 12.34
N ASN A 234 -6.27 -0.58 13.38
CA ASN A 234 -5.18 0.38 13.48
C ASN A 234 -3.80 -0.29 13.45
N LEU A 235 -3.64 -1.50 14.01
CA LEU A 235 -2.36 -2.23 13.96
C LEU A 235 -2.00 -2.56 12.52
N ARG A 236 -2.97 -3.04 11.72
CA ARG A 236 -2.81 -3.31 10.28
C ARG A 236 -2.46 -2.02 9.52
N THR A 237 -3.18 -0.93 9.76
CA THR A 237 -2.91 0.38 9.13
C THR A 237 -1.55 0.93 9.52
N ARG A 238 -1.11 0.73 10.76
CA ARG A 238 0.21 1.13 11.24
C ARG A 238 1.32 0.42 10.46
N VAL A 239 1.22 -0.91 10.33
CA VAL A 239 2.15 -1.71 9.51
C VAL A 239 2.13 -1.24 8.04
N ASP A 240 0.94 -1.02 7.46
CA ASP A 240 0.82 -0.51 6.09
C ASP A 240 1.59 0.80 5.89
N LEU A 241 1.37 1.79 6.74
CA LEU A 241 2.00 3.10 6.61
C LEU A 241 3.52 3.04 6.83
N LEU A 242 3.99 2.25 7.81
CA LEU A 242 5.43 2.05 8.08
C LEU A 242 6.14 1.37 6.90
N PHE A 243 5.54 0.35 6.28
CA PHE A 243 6.05 -0.21 5.02
C PHE A 243 6.07 0.82 3.89
N GLY A 244 5.06 1.69 3.83
CA GLY A 244 5.00 2.76 2.83
C GLY A 244 6.17 3.74 2.99
N HIS A 245 6.50 4.11 4.23
CA HIS A 245 7.50 5.12 4.54
C HIS A 245 8.93 4.56 4.57
N TYR A 246 9.19 3.48 5.32
CA TYR A 246 10.54 2.98 5.55
C TYR A 246 11.03 1.99 4.50
N TYR A 247 10.13 1.33 3.76
CA TYR A 247 10.49 0.51 2.61
C TYR A 247 10.21 1.25 1.29
N LEU A 248 9.63 2.44 1.31
CA LEU A 248 9.15 3.12 0.09
C LEU A 248 8.22 2.24 -0.75
N LEU A 249 7.46 1.31 -0.16
CA LEU A 249 6.61 0.39 -0.93
C LEU A 249 5.40 1.11 -1.53
N ARG A 250 4.92 0.58 -2.66
CA ARG A 250 3.64 1.03 -3.25
C ARG A 250 2.47 0.44 -2.48
N GLY A 251 1.30 1.07 -2.56
CA GLY A 251 0.07 0.54 -1.96
C GLY A 251 -0.22 -0.90 -2.38
N GLU A 252 -0.13 -1.19 -3.69
CA GLU A 252 -0.34 -2.52 -4.25
C GLU A 252 0.60 -3.58 -3.63
N ASN A 253 1.92 -3.31 -3.63
CA ASN A 253 2.90 -4.25 -3.07
C ASN A 253 2.64 -4.57 -1.60
N ARG A 254 2.18 -3.58 -0.82
CA ARG A 254 1.88 -3.78 0.61
C ARG A 254 0.67 -4.68 0.84
N ARG A 255 -0.37 -4.54 0.01
CA ARG A 255 -1.60 -5.35 0.12
C ARG A 255 -1.39 -6.80 -0.34
N LYS A 256 -0.57 -7.00 -1.38
CA LYS A 256 -0.27 -8.32 -1.95
C LYS A 256 0.64 -9.18 -1.07
N MET A 257 1.43 -8.55 -0.18
CA MET A 257 2.48 -9.18 0.60
C MET A 257 1.99 -10.37 1.42
N GLU A 258 2.70 -11.49 1.29
CA GLU A 258 2.44 -12.74 1.99
C GLU A 258 3.42 -12.97 3.15
N LEU A 259 3.06 -13.80 4.13
CA LEU A 259 3.98 -14.18 5.19
C LEU A 259 5.24 -14.84 4.62
N ALA A 260 5.10 -15.63 3.56
CA ALA A 260 6.20 -16.30 2.87
C ALA A 260 7.15 -15.34 2.12
N ASP A 261 6.79 -14.07 1.97
CA ASP A 261 7.68 -13.05 1.45
C ASP A 261 8.60 -12.45 2.54
N LEU A 262 8.32 -12.69 3.82
CA LEU A 262 9.07 -12.13 4.94
C LEU A 262 10.16 -13.09 5.42
N SER A 263 11.37 -12.58 5.59
CA SER A 263 12.49 -13.34 6.16
C SER A 263 13.43 -12.45 6.98
N LEU A 264 14.26 -13.08 7.82
CA LEU A 264 15.33 -12.42 8.53
C LEU A 264 16.64 -12.52 7.75
N LEU A 265 17.33 -11.40 7.60
CA LEU A 265 18.71 -11.34 7.14
C LEU A 265 19.57 -10.72 8.23
N ASP A 266 20.41 -11.53 8.88
CA ASP A 266 21.34 -11.05 9.89
C ASP A 266 22.54 -10.36 9.24
N TYR A 267 22.88 -9.19 9.77
CA TYR A 267 24.09 -8.45 9.40
C TYR A 267 25.25 -8.78 10.34
N PRO A 268 26.49 -8.71 9.84
CA PRO A 268 27.68 -8.96 10.65
C PRO A 268 27.79 -7.97 11.82
N SER A 269 28.58 -8.32 12.83
CA SER A 269 28.86 -7.47 14.00
C SER A 269 29.50 -6.13 13.66
N SER A 270 30.07 -5.98 12.46
CA SER A 270 30.55 -4.69 11.95
C SER A 270 29.45 -3.67 11.68
N GLU A 271 28.18 -4.08 11.71
CA GLU A 271 27.04 -3.17 11.59
C GLU A 271 26.86 -2.31 12.84
N GLY A 272 27.21 -2.85 14.01
CA GLY A 272 27.24 -2.15 15.29
C GLY A 272 27.16 -3.07 16.50
N PRO A 273 27.22 -2.51 17.72
CA PRO A 273 27.29 -3.27 18.97
C PRO A 273 26.02 -4.08 19.27
N THR A 274 24.86 -3.68 18.74
CA THR A 274 23.62 -4.47 18.86
C THR A 274 23.49 -5.45 17.70
N PRO A 275 23.12 -6.73 17.92
CA PRO A 275 22.79 -7.65 16.83
C PRO A 275 21.79 -7.05 15.84
N CYS A 276 22.22 -6.89 14.59
CA CYS A 276 21.48 -6.19 13.55
C CYS A 276 20.80 -7.19 12.60
N GLY A 277 19.50 -7.37 12.78
CA GLY A 277 18.67 -8.20 11.91
C GLY A 277 17.83 -7.31 10.99
N CYS A 278 18.01 -7.47 9.68
CA CYS A 278 17.20 -6.81 8.66
C CYS A 278 15.94 -7.64 8.39
N LEU A 279 14.77 -6.99 8.52
CA LEU A 279 13.53 -7.58 8.04
C LEU A 279 13.51 -7.47 6.53
N ALA A 280 13.74 -8.58 5.85
CA ALA A 280 13.73 -8.65 4.40
C ALA A 280 12.34 -9.02 3.88
N THR A 281 11.97 -8.41 2.76
CA THR A 281 10.71 -8.69 2.05
C THR A 281 11.00 -8.97 0.59
N LEU A 282 10.52 -10.10 0.09
CA LEU A 282 10.54 -10.46 -1.32
C LEU A 282 9.42 -9.73 -2.06
N LEU A 283 9.74 -9.17 -3.22
CA LEU A 283 8.79 -8.64 -4.20
C LEU A 283 8.92 -9.46 -5.48
N ARG A 284 7.82 -10.06 -5.92
CA ARG A 284 7.73 -10.81 -7.18
C ARG A 284 6.97 -10.04 -8.26
N ASP A 285 6.04 -9.19 -7.85
CA ASP A 285 5.18 -8.43 -8.75
C ASP A 285 5.30 -6.93 -8.52
N GLY A 286 5.32 -6.18 -9.62
CA GLY A 286 5.23 -4.72 -9.58
C GLY A 286 5.13 -4.12 -10.97
N LYS A 287 4.54 -2.93 -11.09
CA LYS A 287 4.35 -2.24 -12.38
C LYS A 287 5.61 -2.15 -13.28
N LEU A 288 6.81 -2.17 -12.67
CA LEU A 288 8.09 -2.10 -13.37
C LEU A 288 8.77 -3.47 -13.54
N ASN A 289 8.36 -4.48 -12.78
CA ASN A 289 8.92 -5.83 -12.81
C ASN A 289 8.00 -6.74 -13.65
N LYS A 290 8.08 -6.59 -14.98
CA LYS A 290 7.26 -7.37 -15.93
C LYS A 290 7.75 -8.81 -16.13
N THR A 291 8.89 -9.17 -15.53
CA THR A 291 9.58 -10.45 -15.73
C THR A 291 9.58 -11.33 -14.47
N ALA A 292 8.77 -10.98 -13.46
CA ALA A 292 8.63 -11.70 -12.19
C ALA A 292 9.98 -11.98 -11.49
N LYS A 293 10.95 -11.07 -11.64
CA LYS A 293 12.26 -11.20 -11.00
C LYS A 293 12.13 -11.09 -9.48
N LYS A 294 12.93 -11.85 -8.74
CA LYS A 294 13.00 -11.73 -7.28
C LYS A 294 13.71 -10.44 -6.91
N GLU A 295 12.98 -9.49 -6.32
CA GLU A 295 13.53 -8.26 -5.76
C GLU A 295 13.40 -8.29 -4.24
N PHE A 296 14.36 -7.72 -3.51
CA PHE A 296 14.32 -7.69 -2.05
C PHE A 296 14.19 -6.27 -1.53
N MET A 297 13.50 -6.08 -0.41
CA MET A 297 13.42 -4.81 0.30
C MET A 297 13.72 -5.07 1.76
N GLY A 298 14.17 -4.06 2.50
CA GLY A 298 14.65 -4.26 3.86
C GLY A 298 14.42 -3.06 4.76
N ALA A 299 14.29 -3.32 6.04
CA ALA A 299 14.40 -2.30 7.07
C ALA A 299 15.03 -2.86 8.35
N LEU A 300 15.78 -1.98 9.02
CA LEU A 300 16.32 -2.22 10.34
C LEU A 300 15.28 -1.84 11.41
N ARG A 301 15.52 -2.24 12.67
CA ARG A 301 14.74 -1.73 13.80
C ARG A 301 15.01 -0.25 13.97
N HIS A 302 13.96 0.54 14.12
CA HIS A 302 14.07 1.98 14.34
C HIS A 302 14.52 2.29 15.79
N LYS A 303 15.28 3.37 16.00
CA LYS A 303 15.70 3.83 17.35
C LYS A 303 14.51 4.14 18.26
N ASP A 304 13.51 4.83 17.72
CA ASP A 304 12.19 4.98 18.36
C ASP A 304 11.32 3.72 18.15
N PRO A 305 10.90 3.01 19.21
CA PRO A 305 10.00 1.84 19.11
C PRO A 305 8.62 2.17 18.49
N LEU A 306 8.13 3.42 18.58
CA LEU A 306 6.89 3.84 17.95
C LEU A 306 6.98 3.87 16.42
N LEU A 307 8.19 3.96 15.87
CA LEU A 307 8.45 3.98 14.42
C LEU A 307 9.04 2.65 13.92
N CYS A 308 9.22 1.66 14.80
CA CYS A 308 9.84 0.38 14.46
C CYS A 308 8.90 -0.52 13.66
N THR A 309 9.17 -0.73 12.36
CA THR A 309 8.38 -1.62 11.49
C THR A 309 8.36 -3.07 11.99
N GLN A 310 9.49 -3.57 12.52
CA GLN A 310 9.57 -4.91 13.10
C GLN A 310 8.68 -5.03 14.34
N GLY A 311 8.70 -4.03 15.23
CA GLY A 311 7.84 -3.97 16.41
C GLY A 311 6.36 -3.87 16.04
N ALA A 312 6.02 -3.08 15.01
CA ALA A 312 4.65 -2.98 14.51
C ALA A 312 4.12 -4.30 13.94
N LEU A 313 4.95 -5.03 13.18
CA LEU A 313 4.61 -6.36 12.69
C LEU A 313 4.42 -7.35 13.84
N ALA A 314 5.32 -7.34 14.82
CA ALA A 314 5.19 -8.21 15.98
C ALA A 314 3.90 -7.94 16.77
N GLN A 315 3.50 -6.67 16.94
CA GLN A 315 2.24 -6.29 17.57
C GLN A 315 1.03 -6.77 16.75
N LEU A 316 1.06 -6.63 15.43
CA LEU A 316 0.01 -7.14 14.55
C LEU A 316 -0.11 -8.67 14.63
N PHE A 317 1.00 -9.39 14.59
CA PHE A 317 1.04 -10.86 14.69
C PHE A 317 0.64 -11.37 16.07
N PHE A 318 1.02 -10.65 17.13
CA PHE A 318 0.53 -10.95 18.47
C PHE A 318 -0.99 -10.82 18.53
N TRP A 319 -1.54 -9.70 18.04
CA TRP A 319 -2.98 -9.52 18.02
C TRP A 319 -3.68 -10.61 17.21
N ARG A 320 -3.19 -10.94 16.01
CA ARG A 320 -3.79 -11.97 15.15
C ARG A 320 -3.88 -13.33 15.84
N TRP A 321 -2.77 -13.81 16.39
CA TRP A 321 -2.65 -15.20 16.84
C TRP A 321 -2.89 -15.42 18.34
N HIS A 322 -2.77 -14.39 19.18
CA HIS A 322 -3.06 -14.49 20.63
C HIS A 322 -4.38 -13.87 21.04
N VAL A 323 -4.79 -12.77 20.38
CA VAL A 323 -5.97 -11.99 20.80
C VAL A 323 -7.19 -12.29 19.94
N ALA A 324 -7.03 -12.28 18.62
CA ALA A 324 -8.13 -12.48 17.67
C ALA A 324 -8.46 -13.95 17.39
N GLY A 325 -7.62 -14.88 17.87
CA GLY A 325 -7.83 -16.32 17.68
C GLY A 325 -7.63 -16.82 16.25
N GLU A 326 -6.94 -16.07 15.38
CA GLU A 326 -6.57 -16.58 14.06
C GLU A 326 -5.62 -17.78 14.24
N SER A 327 -5.88 -18.89 13.55
CA SER A 327 -4.99 -20.05 13.59
C SER A 327 -3.58 -19.67 13.11
N PRO A 328 -2.50 -20.14 13.79
CA PRO A 328 -1.13 -19.88 13.34
C PRO A 328 -0.85 -20.53 11.97
N PRO A 329 0.21 -20.12 11.26
CA PRO A 329 0.62 -20.78 10.02
C PRO A 329 1.05 -22.23 10.28
N SER A 330 0.68 -23.14 9.36
CA SER A 330 1.13 -24.52 9.36
C SER A 330 2.24 -24.69 8.32
N PHE A 331 3.37 -25.26 8.73
CA PHE A 331 4.51 -25.50 7.85
C PHE A 331 4.60 -26.97 7.38
N ARG A 332 3.50 -27.74 7.48
CA ARG A 332 3.45 -29.13 6.96
C ARG A 332 3.68 -29.15 5.45
N ARG A 333 2.96 -28.28 4.73
CA ARG A 333 3.06 -28.10 3.28
C ARG A 333 3.06 -26.61 2.94
N ARG A 334 3.74 -26.23 1.85
CA ARG A 334 3.82 -24.82 1.41
C ARG A 334 2.43 -24.21 1.18
N GLN A 335 1.48 -24.99 0.65
CA GLN A 335 0.12 -24.55 0.37
C GLN A 335 -0.64 -24.12 1.63
N ASP A 336 -0.26 -24.64 2.80
CA ASP A 336 -0.96 -24.36 4.06
C ASP A 336 -0.62 -22.98 4.64
N TRP A 337 0.41 -22.28 4.11
CA TRP A 337 0.83 -20.99 4.65
C TRP A 337 1.27 -19.92 3.64
N TYR A 338 1.67 -20.29 2.42
CA TYR A 338 2.24 -19.33 1.44
C TYR A 338 1.28 -18.20 1.08
N ARG A 339 -0.03 -18.45 1.06
CA ARG A 339 -1.04 -17.46 0.65
C ARG A 339 -1.48 -16.53 1.79
N ILE A 340 -1.06 -16.80 3.03
CA ILE A 340 -1.47 -16.00 4.18
C ILE A 340 -0.90 -14.59 4.03
N LYS A 341 -1.77 -13.59 4.04
CA LYS A 341 -1.37 -12.19 3.86
C LYS A 341 -0.79 -11.59 5.14
N VAL A 342 0.14 -10.66 4.96
CA VAL A 342 0.61 -9.78 6.04
C VAL A 342 -0.50 -8.81 6.43
N LEU A 343 -1.05 -8.10 5.43
CA LEU A 343 -2.20 -7.21 5.56
C LEU A 343 -3.47 -7.94 5.11
N VAL A 344 -4.07 -8.67 6.05
CA VAL A 344 -5.27 -9.49 5.82
C VAL A 344 -6.48 -8.63 5.41
N GLY A 345 -7.23 -9.10 4.41
CA GLY A 345 -8.53 -8.59 3.98
C GLY A 345 -9.68 -9.10 4.86
N ARG A 346 -10.72 -9.67 4.25
CA ARG A 346 -11.81 -10.36 4.98
C ARG A 346 -11.34 -11.72 5.49
N ASP A 347 -10.68 -12.46 4.61
CA ASP A 347 -10.09 -13.76 4.87
C ASP A 347 -8.56 -13.68 4.90
N ARG A 348 -7.91 -14.57 5.66
CA ARG A 348 -6.45 -14.53 5.89
C ARG A 348 -5.60 -14.62 4.61
N GLU A 349 -6.12 -15.23 3.56
CA GLU A 349 -5.46 -15.35 2.25
C GLU A 349 -5.85 -14.25 1.27
N GLN A 350 -6.87 -13.45 1.61
CA GLN A 350 -7.33 -12.35 0.78
C GLN A 350 -6.50 -11.09 1.05
N GLU A 351 -6.02 -10.45 -0.01
CA GLU A 351 -5.36 -9.15 0.12
C GLU A 351 -6.32 -8.09 0.67
N LEU A 352 -5.79 -7.14 1.44
CA LEU A 352 -6.52 -5.93 1.79
C LEU A 352 -7.00 -5.24 0.51
N SER A 353 -8.26 -4.82 0.46
CA SER A 353 -8.79 -4.10 -0.70
C SER A 353 -8.20 -2.68 -0.78
N TYR A 354 -8.09 -2.13 -2.01
CA TYR A 354 -7.67 -0.74 -2.17
C TYR A 354 -8.62 0.25 -1.48
N PRO A 355 -9.96 0.15 -1.63
CA PRO A 355 -10.88 1.07 -0.96
C PRO A 355 -10.71 1.07 0.56
N THR A 356 -10.53 -0.09 1.18
CA THR A 356 -10.31 -0.18 2.63
C THR A 356 -8.96 0.43 3.03
N GLN A 357 -7.87 0.11 2.32
CA GLN A 357 -6.56 0.75 2.57
C GLN A 357 -6.65 2.28 2.48
N LEU A 358 -7.33 2.78 1.44
CA LEU A 358 -7.53 4.20 1.22
C LEU A 358 -8.35 4.82 2.36
N GLN A 359 -9.51 4.26 2.67
CA GLN A 359 -10.41 4.76 3.72
C GLN A 359 -9.72 4.83 5.08
N GLU A 360 -8.99 3.79 5.47
CA GLU A 360 -8.25 3.78 6.74
C GLU A 360 -7.14 4.83 6.77
N THR A 361 -6.42 5.00 5.65
CA THR A 361 -5.41 6.07 5.52
C THR A 361 -6.06 7.46 5.59
N TRP A 362 -7.20 7.66 4.95
CA TRP A 362 -7.97 8.91 5.03
C TRP A 362 -8.39 9.22 6.46
N ARG A 363 -8.95 8.22 7.14
CA ARG A 363 -9.46 8.34 8.51
C ARG A 363 -8.34 8.80 9.44
N ILE A 364 -7.18 8.13 9.39
CA ILE A 364 -6.08 8.48 10.28
C ILE A 364 -5.42 9.81 9.93
N PHE A 365 -5.28 10.14 8.63
CA PHE A 365 -4.77 11.45 8.22
C PHE A 365 -5.71 12.58 8.67
N GLY A 366 -7.03 12.39 8.53
CA GLY A 366 -8.02 13.34 9.03
C GLY A 366 -7.95 13.52 10.55
N ALA A 367 -7.80 12.42 11.29
CA ALA A 367 -7.62 12.46 12.75
C ALA A 367 -6.32 13.16 13.17
N ALA A 368 -5.25 13.01 12.38
CA ALA A 368 -3.97 13.69 12.60
C ALA A 368 -3.95 15.16 12.12
N GLY A 369 -5.03 15.64 11.49
CA GLY A 369 -5.12 17.00 10.94
C GLY A 369 -4.42 17.19 9.59
N LEU A 370 -4.05 16.11 8.91
CA LEU A 370 -3.31 16.16 7.64
C LEU A 370 -4.21 16.37 6.43
N VAL A 371 -3.80 17.31 5.58
CA VAL A 371 -4.46 17.59 4.30
C VAL A 371 -3.57 17.09 3.16
N ALA A 372 -3.95 15.96 2.57
CA ALA A 372 -3.22 15.36 1.45
C ALA A 372 -4.11 14.99 0.26
N SER A 373 -3.68 15.41 -0.93
CA SER A 373 -4.26 15.09 -2.24
C SER A 373 -4.11 13.60 -2.57
N LYS A 374 -2.89 13.08 -2.45
CA LYS A 374 -2.54 11.66 -2.60
C LYS A 374 -2.30 11.06 -1.22
N LYS A 375 -2.84 9.88 -0.95
CA LYS A 375 -2.84 9.31 0.40
C LYS A 375 -2.09 8.00 0.53
N THR A 376 -2.53 6.95 -0.16
CA THR A 376 -1.82 5.65 -0.13
C THR A 376 -0.39 5.73 -0.70
N HIS A 377 -0.11 6.71 -1.55
CA HIS A 377 1.25 6.98 -2.07
C HIS A 377 2.06 7.98 -1.24
N LEU A 378 1.44 8.69 -0.30
CA LEU A 378 2.10 9.75 0.45
C LEU A 378 3.28 9.24 1.29
N PRO A 379 3.15 8.13 2.05
CA PRO A 379 4.26 7.65 2.87
C PRO A 379 5.50 7.33 2.05
N ARG A 380 5.32 6.75 0.85
CA ARG A 380 6.43 6.47 -0.08
C ARG A 380 7.13 7.72 -0.57
N ARG A 381 6.37 8.78 -0.87
CA ARG A 381 6.96 10.05 -1.31
C ARG A 381 7.72 10.70 -0.15
N VAL A 382 7.05 10.85 1.00
CA VAL A 382 7.62 11.54 2.17
C VAL A 382 8.81 10.77 2.72
N GLY A 383 8.79 9.44 2.76
CA GLY A 383 9.95 8.64 3.20
C GLY A 383 11.19 8.80 2.31
N ALA A 384 11.01 9.06 1.01
CA ALA A 384 12.15 9.37 0.14
C ALA A 384 12.72 10.76 0.41
N GLN A 385 11.85 11.75 0.65
CA GLN A 385 12.25 13.12 1.02
C GLN A 385 12.88 13.19 2.42
N ASP A 386 12.37 12.38 3.34
CA ASP A 386 12.92 12.24 4.70
C ASP A 386 14.35 11.68 4.65
N ALA A 387 14.57 10.61 3.87
CA ALA A 387 15.90 10.06 3.66
C ALA A 387 16.87 11.06 3.00
N GLU A 388 16.40 11.85 2.03
CA GLU A 388 17.17 12.92 1.38
C GLU A 388 17.58 14.01 2.38
N THR A 389 16.63 14.45 3.21
CA THR A 389 16.85 15.48 4.25
C THR A 389 17.90 15.02 5.27
N HIS A 390 17.94 13.73 5.58
CA HIS A 390 18.91 13.13 6.50
C HIS A 390 20.20 12.64 5.81
N GLY A 391 20.50 13.13 4.60
CA GLY A 391 21.80 12.95 3.95
C GLY A 391 21.99 11.62 3.21
N THR A 392 20.91 10.90 2.91
CA THR A 392 21.00 9.71 2.06
C THR A 392 21.32 10.10 0.62
N SER A 393 22.30 9.44 -0.01
CA SER A 393 22.62 9.69 -1.41
C SER A 393 21.46 9.35 -2.35
N LEU A 394 21.32 10.12 -3.45
CA LEU A 394 20.32 9.86 -4.49
C LEU A 394 20.40 8.42 -5.03
N ALA A 395 21.61 7.85 -5.12
CA ALA A 395 21.80 6.46 -5.55
C ALA A 395 21.15 5.45 -4.59
N GLN A 396 21.31 5.64 -3.27
CA GLN A 396 20.71 4.79 -2.24
C GLN A 396 19.19 4.97 -2.18
N ILE A 397 18.69 6.20 -2.31
CA ILE A 397 17.25 6.47 -2.39
C ILE A 397 16.65 5.86 -3.66
N SER A 398 17.34 5.97 -4.81
CA SER A 398 16.92 5.34 -6.07
C SER A 398 16.89 3.82 -5.95
N GLN A 399 17.88 3.23 -5.27
CA GLN A 399 17.93 1.80 -4.99
C GLN A 399 16.80 1.36 -4.07
N ALA A 400 16.52 2.09 -2.98
CA ALA A 400 15.42 1.83 -2.04
C ALA A 400 14.06 1.97 -2.74
N GLY A 401 13.86 3.04 -3.49
CA GLY A 401 12.65 3.29 -4.27
C GLY A 401 12.51 2.37 -5.48
N ARG A 402 13.55 1.60 -5.81
CA ARG A 402 13.64 0.75 -7.01
C ARG A 402 13.41 1.57 -8.29
N TRP A 403 13.97 2.78 -8.32
CA TRP A 403 14.02 3.67 -9.47
C TRP A 403 15.32 3.43 -10.26
N ASN A 404 15.25 3.54 -11.59
CA ASN A 404 16.42 3.54 -12.51
C ASN A 404 17.44 2.41 -12.26
N GLN A 405 16.99 1.15 -12.19
CA GLN A 405 17.90 0.03 -11.97
C GLN A 405 18.68 -0.33 -13.25
N SER A 406 20.00 -0.42 -13.14
CA SER A 406 20.86 -0.92 -14.21
C SER A 406 20.69 -2.44 -14.40
N VAL A 407 21.15 -2.96 -15.54
CA VAL A 407 21.12 -4.41 -15.84
C VAL A 407 21.90 -5.21 -14.78
N LEU A 408 23.03 -4.68 -14.29
CA LEU A 408 23.83 -5.30 -13.22
C LEU A 408 23.02 -5.45 -11.92
N CYS A 409 22.37 -4.37 -11.47
CA CYS A 409 21.53 -4.37 -10.27
C CYS A 409 20.36 -5.36 -10.40
N GLN A 410 19.83 -5.55 -11.61
CA GLN A 410 18.73 -6.46 -11.87
C GLN A 410 19.14 -7.94 -12.02
N ALA A 411 20.42 -8.23 -12.28
CA ALA A 411 20.86 -9.57 -12.64
C ALA A 411 21.75 -10.23 -11.56
N TYR A 412 22.52 -9.45 -10.79
CA TYR A 412 23.58 -10.01 -9.94
C TYR A 412 23.55 -9.57 -8.49
N LEU A 413 22.87 -8.45 -8.17
CA LEU A 413 22.98 -7.82 -6.86
C LEU A 413 21.64 -7.88 -6.11
N THR A 414 21.63 -8.50 -4.93
CA THR A 414 20.49 -8.42 -4.01
C THR A 414 20.37 -7.04 -3.35
N HIS A 415 21.44 -6.23 -3.41
CA HIS A 415 21.79 -5.19 -2.45
C HIS A 415 20.60 -4.39 -1.92
N LEU A 416 20.32 -4.64 -0.65
CA LEU A 416 19.52 -3.77 0.19
C LEU A 416 20.35 -2.49 0.48
N PRO A 417 19.75 -1.29 0.35
CA PRO A 417 20.48 -0.03 0.49
C PRO A 417 20.76 0.27 1.97
N ARG A 418 21.87 -0.28 2.51
CA ARG A 418 22.18 -0.22 3.95
C ARG A 418 22.28 1.21 4.48
N GLN A 419 22.87 2.13 3.71
CA GLN A 419 22.96 3.53 4.11
C GLN A 419 21.56 4.14 4.29
N PHE A 420 20.67 3.94 3.30
CA PHE A 420 19.28 4.37 3.41
C PHE A 420 18.60 3.75 4.63
N MET A 421 18.70 2.43 4.80
CA MET A 421 18.04 1.70 5.89
C MET A 421 18.49 2.15 7.29
N ARG A 422 19.76 2.50 7.47
CA ARG A 422 20.28 3.06 8.73
C ARG A 422 19.69 4.44 9.00
N ILE A 423 19.76 5.33 8.01
CA ILE A 423 19.32 6.71 8.13
C ILE A 423 17.84 6.78 8.49
N VAL A 424 16.98 6.09 7.73
CA VAL A 424 15.54 6.10 7.99
C VAL A 424 15.14 5.34 9.27
N ALA A 425 16.06 4.55 9.84
CA ALA A 425 15.87 3.92 11.16
C ALA A 425 16.39 4.78 12.32
N GLY A 426 16.92 5.98 12.05
CA GLY A 426 17.42 6.94 13.04
C GLY A 426 18.91 6.82 13.36
N PHE A 427 19.68 6.08 12.56
CA PHE A 427 21.13 5.92 12.72
C PHE A 427 21.91 6.80 11.75
N SER A 428 23.22 6.91 11.96
CA SER A 428 24.09 7.55 10.98
C SER A 428 24.19 6.70 9.70
N ALA A 429 24.74 7.29 8.63
CA ALA A 429 25.08 6.56 7.40
C ALA A 429 26.13 5.45 7.62
N SER A 430 26.98 5.60 8.64
CA SER A 430 28.20 4.82 8.83
C SER A 430 27.91 3.40 9.34
N PRO A 431 28.61 2.38 8.82
CA PRO A 431 28.68 1.08 9.49
C PRO A 431 29.27 1.22 10.90
N GLY A 432 28.83 0.37 11.83
CA GLY A 432 29.31 0.36 13.22
C GLY A 432 28.40 1.11 14.17
N ASP A 433 27.60 2.07 13.68
CA ASP A 433 26.77 2.94 14.52
C ASP A 433 25.40 2.34 14.93
N TYR A 434 25.12 1.10 14.56
CA TYR A 434 23.85 0.46 14.93
C TYR A 434 23.83 0.05 16.41
N PHE A 435 23.17 0.85 17.24
CA PHE A 435 22.98 0.61 18.66
C PHE A 435 21.56 0.91 19.13
N LEU A 436 20.94 -0.06 19.80
CA LEU A 436 19.63 0.10 20.43
C LEU A 436 19.74 -0.10 21.93
N ALA A 437 19.61 0.99 22.70
CA ALA A 437 19.65 0.94 24.16
C ALA A 437 18.61 -0.04 24.75
N ARG A 438 17.38 -0.01 24.24
CA ARG A 438 16.31 -0.93 24.65
C ARG A 438 16.56 -2.41 24.30
N ALA A 439 17.63 -2.70 23.56
CA ALA A 439 18.03 -4.06 23.21
C ALA A 439 19.22 -4.57 24.06
N ALA A 440 19.68 -3.80 25.04
CA ALA A 440 20.78 -4.19 25.93
C ALA A 440 20.44 -5.41 26.81
N ASN A 441 19.18 -5.51 27.26
CA ASN A 441 18.69 -6.71 27.95
C ASN A 441 18.10 -7.72 26.97
N GLU A 442 18.61 -8.94 27.02
CA GLU A 442 17.99 -10.08 26.37
C GLU A 442 16.76 -10.54 27.18
N PRO A 443 15.57 -10.69 26.57
CA PRO A 443 14.39 -11.12 27.31
C PRO A 443 14.54 -12.54 27.85
N PRO A 444 14.14 -12.81 29.11
CA PRO A 444 14.11 -14.16 29.65
C PRO A 444 13.38 -15.14 28.73
N TYR A 445 13.98 -16.32 28.48
CA TYR A 445 13.40 -17.32 27.59
C TYR A 445 12.00 -17.78 28.03
N VAL A 446 11.70 -17.72 29.34
CA VAL A 446 10.37 -17.99 29.89
C VAL A 446 9.29 -17.04 29.37
N LEU A 447 9.62 -15.77 29.10
CA LEU A 447 8.71 -14.81 28.46
C LEU A 447 8.65 -15.07 26.95
N GLN A 448 9.79 -15.38 26.33
CA GLN A 448 9.87 -15.63 24.90
C GLN A 448 8.98 -16.80 24.46
N LYS A 449 9.04 -17.95 25.13
CA LYS A 449 8.29 -19.16 24.76
C LYS A 449 6.76 -19.02 24.89
N GLN A 450 6.29 -18.05 25.68
CA GLN A 450 4.87 -17.73 25.79
C GLN A 450 4.35 -17.00 24.52
N LEU A 451 5.23 -16.34 23.77
CA LEU A 451 4.89 -15.73 22.49
C LEU A 451 4.98 -16.76 21.37
N TRP A 452 3.86 -17.04 20.70
CA TRP A 452 3.81 -17.95 19.54
C TRP A 452 4.43 -19.33 19.85
N PRO A 453 3.83 -20.12 20.77
CA PRO A 453 4.41 -21.38 21.25
C PRO A 453 4.65 -22.42 20.14
N TRP A 454 3.93 -22.31 19.01
CA TRP A 454 4.13 -23.16 17.84
C TRP A 454 5.54 -23.10 17.24
N ILE A 455 6.34 -22.07 17.55
CA ILE A 455 7.76 -22.04 17.14
C ILE A 455 8.52 -23.23 17.76
N GLU A 456 8.20 -23.63 18.99
CA GLU A 456 8.84 -24.77 19.67
C GLU A 456 8.54 -26.11 18.99
N GLU A 457 7.41 -26.20 18.27
CA GLU A 457 7.08 -27.38 17.45
C GLU A 457 7.89 -27.40 16.15
N TRP A 458 8.01 -26.24 15.49
CA TRP A 458 8.53 -26.17 14.13
C TRP A 458 10.04 -26.04 14.05
N GLU A 459 10.69 -25.28 14.94
CA GLU A 459 12.13 -25.05 14.88
C GLU A 459 12.94 -26.36 14.95
N PRO A 460 12.68 -27.30 15.89
CA PRO A 460 13.38 -28.58 15.92
C PRO A 460 13.17 -29.43 14.67
N ARG A 461 11.99 -29.36 14.05
CA ARG A 461 11.68 -30.11 12.82
C ARG A 461 12.49 -29.58 11.63
N PHE A 462 12.58 -28.27 11.48
CA PHE A 462 13.40 -27.64 10.44
C PHE A 462 14.90 -27.89 10.65
N GLU A 463 15.39 -27.84 11.90
CA GLU A 463 16.77 -28.19 12.21
C GLU A 463 17.10 -29.66 11.88
N ALA A 464 16.23 -30.59 12.28
CA ALA A 464 16.41 -32.02 11.99
C ALA A 464 16.39 -32.29 10.49
N ARG A 465 15.47 -31.66 9.75
CA ARG A 465 15.39 -31.75 8.29
C ARG A 465 16.63 -31.18 7.60
N ALA A 466 17.19 -30.08 8.09
CA ALA A 466 18.46 -29.55 7.60
C ALA A 466 19.63 -30.53 7.80
N ARG A 467 19.55 -31.38 8.84
CA ARG A 467 20.46 -32.51 9.09
C ARG A 467 20.08 -33.80 8.34
N ARG A 468 19.10 -33.75 7.42
CA ARG A 468 18.55 -34.87 6.63
C ARG A 468 17.89 -36.00 7.46
N GLN A 469 17.38 -35.67 8.64
CA GLN A 469 16.58 -36.60 9.44
C GLN A 469 15.10 -36.50 9.02
N CYS A 470 14.43 -37.65 8.83
CA CYS A 470 13.00 -37.73 8.48
C CYS A 470 12.15 -38.05 9.71
N TRP A 471 10.94 -37.48 9.81
CA TRP A 471 9.97 -37.76 10.86
C TRP A 471 8.94 -38.82 10.41
N ALA A 472 8.46 -39.64 11.35
CA ALA A 472 7.44 -40.68 11.11
C ALA A 472 6.02 -40.11 10.90
N GLU A 473 5.74 -38.91 11.40
CA GLU A 473 4.50 -38.19 11.16
C GLU A 473 4.76 -37.09 10.12
N GLY A 474 4.17 -37.24 8.92
CA GLY A 474 4.36 -36.35 7.77
C GLY A 474 4.26 -34.86 8.13
N GLY A 475 5.24 -34.09 7.68
CA GLY A 475 5.40 -32.70 8.09
C GLY A 475 6.78 -32.16 7.79
N LEU A 476 7.12 -32.14 6.51
CA LEU A 476 8.16 -31.39 5.79
C LEU A 476 8.32 -32.07 4.43
N ASP A 477 7.19 -32.21 3.72
CA ASP A 477 7.12 -32.99 2.48
C ASP A 477 8.01 -32.36 1.39
N ASP A 478 8.24 -31.05 1.50
CA ASP A 478 9.09 -30.24 0.64
C ASP A 478 10.18 -29.50 1.46
N ASP A 479 11.34 -29.24 0.84
CA ASP A 479 12.33 -28.31 1.39
C ASP A 479 11.80 -26.86 1.33
N ASP A 480 11.49 -26.24 2.47
CA ASP A 480 10.89 -24.92 2.54
C ASP A 480 11.84 -23.87 3.14
N LEU A 481 12.67 -23.26 2.28
CA LEU A 481 13.58 -22.18 2.69
C LEU A 481 12.85 -20.90 3.13
N ALA A 482 11.62 -20.67 2.65
CA ALA A 482 10.84 -19.52 3.07
C ALA A 482 10.37 -19.69 4.52
N ALA A 483 9.95 -20.91 4.89
CA ALA A 483 9.56 -21.23 6.26
C ALA A 483 10.74 -21.14 7.23
N ASP A 484 11.93 -21.63 6.86
CA ASP A 484 13.15 -21.45 7.68
C ASP A 484 13.47 -19.95 7.90
N GLY A 485 13.45 -19.14 6.83
CA GLY A 485 13.67 -17.70 6.91
C GLY A 485 12.61 -16.97 7.74
N PHE A 486 11.35 -17.39 7.64
CA PHE A 486 10.22 -16.84 8.40
C PHE A 486 10.26 -17.25 9.87
N LEU A 487 10.61 -18.49 10.21
CA LEU A 487 10.76 -18.96 11.59
C LEU A 487 11.88 -18.19 12.32
N LYS A 488 13.03 -17.98 11.66
CA LYS A 488 14.11 -17.12 12.17
C LYS A 488 13.62 -15.70 12.45
N LEU A 489 12.82 -15.14 11.54
CA LEU A 489 12.18 -13.84 11.74
C LEU A 489 11.26 -13.87 12.96
N MET A 490 10.39 -14.87 13.09
CA MET A 490 9.45 -14.98 14.19
C MET A 490 10.14 -15.07 15.55
N ARG A 491 11.24 -15.82 15.66
CA ARG A 491 12.11 -15.84 16.85
C ARG A 491 12.65 -14.45 17.18
N ARG A 492 13.15 -13.73 16.17
CA ARG A 492 13.60 -12.34 16.33
C ARG A 492 12.47 -11.44 16.80
N LEU A 493 11.27 -11.57 16.23
CA LEU A 493 10.11 -10.75 16.59
C LEU A 493 9.66 -10.97 18.04
N ARG A 494 9.91 -12.13 18.67
CA ARG A 494 9.62 -12.34 20.10
C ARG A 494 10.41 -11.35 20.94
N ILE A 495 11.70 -11.25 20.65
CA ILE A 495 12.63 -10.36 21.33
C ILE A 495 12.24 -8.90 21.08
N VAL A 496 11.97 -8.55 19.81
CA VAL A 496 11.58 -7.20 19.43
C VAL A 496 10.29 -6.78 20.12
N LEU A 497 9.28 -7.65 20.19
CA LEU A 497 8.00 -7.35 20.83
C LEU A 497 8.16 -7.05 22.32
N LEU A 498 8.88 -7.92 23.04
CA LEU A 498 9.13 -7.77 24.47
C LEU A 498 9.88 -6.46 24.76
N GLN A 499 10.97 -6.19 24.03
CA GLN A 499 11.77 -4.98 24.21
C GLN A 499 11.01 -3.69 23.83
N ASP A 500 10.32 -3.68 22.68
CA ASP A 500 9.59 -2.50 22.22
C ASP A 500 8.39 -2.20 23.14
N LEU A 501 7.62 -3.22 23.56
CA LEU A 501 6.48 -3.01 24.47
C LEU A 501 6.93 -2.61 25.88
N ALA A 502 8.08 -3.05 26.38
CA ALA A 502 8.59 -2.63 27.68
C ALA A 502 8.80 -1.11 27.75
N VAL A 503 9.31 -0.53 26.66
CA VAL A 503 9.49 0.94 26.51
C VAL A 503 8.17 1.65 26.27
N LEU A 504 7.26 1.06 25.48
CA LEU A 504 5.99 1.69 25.11
C LEU A 504 4.93 1.63 26.23
N GLN A 505 4.99 0.64 27.13
CA GLN A 505 3.97 0.36 28.15
C GLN A 505 3.55 1.58 28.98
N PRO A 506 4.46 2.44 29.49
CA PRO A 506 4.05 3.59 30.30
C PRO A 506 3.24 4.64 29.52
N ARG A 507 3.50 4.80 28.22
CA ARG A 507 2.79 5.75 27.35
C ARG A 507 1.48 5.19 26.83
N TYR A 508 1.40 3.87 26.67
CA TYR A 508 0.23 3.18 26.12
C TYR A 508 -0.29 2.07 27.05
N PRO A 509 -0.58 2.36 28.33
CA PRO A 509 -0.93 1.32 29.31
C PRO A 509 -2.24 0.60 28.98
N SER A 510 -3.10 1.20 28.17
CA SER A 510 -4.38 0.64 27.74
C SER A 510 -4.27 -0.27 26.52
N LEU A 511 -3.07 -0.59 26.02
CA LEU A 511 -2.95 -1.53 24.91
C LEU A 511 -3.48 -2.90 25.35
N PRO A 512 -4.26 -3.58 24.48
CA PRO A 512 -4.89 -4.84 24.84
C PRO A 512 -3.87 -5.96 25.12
N PHE A 513 -2.62 -5.79 24.67
CA PHE A 513 -1.56 -6.77 24.87
C PHE A 513 -1.27 -7.04 26.35
N PHE A 514 -1.34 -6.01 27.19
CA PHE A 514 -1.02 -6.11 28.62
C PHE A 514 -2.03 -6.92 29.45
N ALA A 515 -3.13 -7.35 28.83
CA ALA A 515 -4.06 -8.29 29.45
C ALA A 515 -3.67 -9.76 29.26
N TYR A 516 -2.71 -10.05 28.37
CA TYR A 516 -2.35 -11.41 27.96
C TYR A 516 -0.92 -11.76 28.38
N ALA A 517 -0.68 -13.04 28.63
CA ALA A 517 0.67 -13.57 28.75
C ALA A 517 1.49 -13.27 27.47
N PRO A 518 2.79 -12.94 27.58
CA PRO A 518 3.59 -12.86 28.80
C PRO A 518 3.52 -11.53 29.55
N PHE A 519 2.66 -10.58 29.16
CA PHE A 519 2.75 -9.18 29.58
C PHE A 519 2.05 -8.82 30.89
N ASN A 520 1.58 -9.81 31.66
CA ASN A 520 0.70 -9.62 32.82
C ASN A 520 1.22 -10.29 34.11
N GLY A 521 2.52 -10.64 34.17
CA GLY A 521 3.15 -11.31 35.32
C GLY A 521 4.43 -10.63 35.82
N SER A 522 4.93 -11.09 36.97
CA SER A 522 6.12 -10.53 37.66
C SER A 522 7.38 -10.52 36.80
N GLU A 523 7.62 -11.59 36.05
CA GLU A 523 8.79 -11.73 35.19
C GLU A 523 8.78 -10.67 34.07
N TRP A 524 7.59 -10.28 33.60
CA TRP A 524 7.45 -9.18 32.66
C TRP A 524 7.73 -7.84 33.33
N ASP A 525 7.19 -7.59 34.52
CA ASP A 525 7.38 -6.32 35.22
C ASP A 525 8.86 -6.06 35.51
N GLU A 526 9.59 -7.07 36.00
CA GLU A 526 11.03 -7.01 36.24
C GLU A 526 11.82 -6.73 34.95
N PHE A 527 11.54 -7.48 33.89
CA PHE A 527 12.18 -7.29 32.58
C PHE A 527 11.88 -5.89 32.01
N ALA A 528 10.63 -5.44 32.11
CA ALA A 528 10.21 -4.17 31.55
C ALA A 528 10.85 -2.98 32.29
N VAL A 529 11.04 -3.09 33.61
CA VAL A 529 11.79 -2.10 34.40
C VAL A 529 13.25 -2.05 33.94
N ALA A 530 13.92 -3.20 33.78
CA ALA A 530 15.32 -3.26 33.33
C ALA A 530 15.50 -2.62 31.94
N VAL A 531 14.65 -2.98 30.97
CA VAL A 531 14.70 -2.39 29.61
C VAL A 531 14.47 -0.88 29.64
N ARG A 532 13.54 -0.37 30.46
CA ARG A 532 13.29 1.07 30.58
C ARG A 532 14.45 1.80 31.23
N SER A 533 15.10 1.20 32.23
CA SER A 533 16.30 1.75 32.87
C SER A 533 17.40 1.96 31.83
N ASP A 534 17.69 0.95 31.01
CA ASP A 534 18.71 1.05 29.96
C ASP A 534 18.34 2.05 28.86
N ALA A 535 17.05 2.08 28.47
CA ALA A 535 16.56 3.03 27.48
C ALA A 535 16.64 4.49 27.97
N ALA A 536 16.42 4.74 29.26
CA ALA A 536 16.48 6.07 29.86
C ALA A 536 17.91 6.51 30.22
N GLY A 537 18.75 5.57 30.65
CA GLY A 537 20.15 5.80 31.03
C GLY A 537 21.14 5.72 29.86
N ALA A 538 20.67 5.68 28.62
CA ALA A 538 21.46 5.40 27.43
C ALA A 538 22.59 6.42 27.20
N THR A 539 23.79 6.12 27.70
CA THR A 539 25.06 6.58 27.14
C THR A 539 25.45 5.64 25.99
N GLU A 540 25.83 6.20 24.84
CA GLU A 540 26.38 5.37 23.76
C GLU A 540 27.57 4.55 24.28
N PRO A 541 27.72 3.27 23.87
CA PRO A 541 28.86 2.45 24.27
C PRO A 541 30.18 3.18 24.00
N LEU A 542 31.14 3.06 24.92
CA LEU A 542 32.46 3.71 24.78
C LEU A 542 33.13 3.35 23.44
N SER A 543 32.88 2.14 22.92
CA SER A 543 33.36 1.71 21.60
C SER A 543 32.86 2.58 20.45
N LEU A 544 31.63 3.10 20.51
CA LEU A 544 31.11 4.04 19.51
C LEU A 544 31.69 5.44 19.69
N LEU A 545 31.84 5.88 20.93
CA LEU A 545 32.43 7.19 21.24
C LEU A 545 33.90 7.27 20.77
N VAL A 546 34.65 6.18 20.94
CA VAL A 546 36.05 6.06 20.48
C VAL A 546 36.15 5.91 18.95
N GLN A 547 35.16 5.32 18.28
CA GLN A 547 35.15 5.23 16.80
C GLN A 547 34.85 6.57 16.12
N ARG A 548 34.14 7.47 16.80
CA ARG A 548 33.74 8.79 16.27
C ARG A 548 34.71 9.92 16.64
N ALA A 549 35.52 9.73 17.69
CA ALA A 549 36.62 10.62 18.09
C ALA A 549 37.84 10.37 17.22
#